data_AF-A0AAU9ND34-F1
#
_entry.id   AF-A0AAU9ND34-F1
#
_cell.length_a   1.000
_cell.length_b   1.000
_cell.length_c   1.000
_cell.angle_alpha   90.00
_cell.angle_beta   90.00
_cell.angle_gamma   90.00
#
_symmetry.space_group_name_H-M   'P 1'
#
loop_
_entity.id
_entity.type
_entity.pdbx_description
1 polymer ?
#
loop_
_entity_poly.entity_id
_entity_poly.type
_entity_poly.pdbx_seq_one_letter_code
_entity_poly.pdbx_strand_id
1 'polypeptide(L)'
;MMLEVVGQFGTELPPPTRYSLSDLLLKLEDKRTKSLLKRNEEEWKEIGCSIITDAWSDRKRMSIMNLCVNSKMGTMFLSSKESSSEAHTSQHIYDYVESCIQQVVLKHIVKL
;
A
#
# COMPACT_ATOMS: atom_id res chain seq x y z
N MET A 1 21.52 -8.06 -14.32
CA MET A 1 21.18 -9.22 -13.47
C MET A 1 19.94 -10.02 -13.88
N MET A 2 18.80 -9.44 -14.28
CA MET A 2 17.64 -10.28 -14.70
C MET A 2 17.76 -10.85 -16.14
N LEU A 3 18.27 -10.06 -17.09
CA LEU A 3 18.41 -10.48 -18.50
C LEU A 3 19.51 -11.52 -18.72
N GLU A 4 20.62 -11.43 -17.98
CA GLU A 4 21.71 -12.42 -18.04
C GLU A 4 21.25 -13.80 -17.57
N VAL A 5 20.42 -13.84 -16.52
CA VAL A 5 19.88 -15.08 -15.98
C VAL A 5 18.88 -15.73 -16.95
N VAL A 6 18.04 -14.94 -17.62
CA VAL A 6 17.15 -15.45 -18.68
C VAL A 6 17.95 -16.05 -19.84
N GLY A 7 19.11 -15.48 -20.18
CA GLY A 7 20.02 -16.03 -21.19
C GLY A 7 20.66 -17.38 -20.81
N GLN A 8 20.73 -17.71 -19.51
CA GLN A 8 21.29 -18.98 -19.02
C GLN A 8 20.29 -20.16 -19.08
N PHE A 9 18.99 -19.89 -19.18
CA PHE A 9 17.93 -20.92 -19.17
C PHE A 9 17.59 -21.50 -20.56
N GLY A 10 18.37 -21.17 -21.59
CA GLY A 10 18.29 -21.80 -22.92
C GLY A 10 17.26 -21.15 -23.87
N THR A 11 17.47 -21.36 -25.17
CA THR A 11 16.70 -20.79 -26.28
C THR A 11 15.25 -21.27 -26.40
N GLU A 12 14.80 -22.19 -25.54
CA GLU A 12 13.50 -22.86 -25.64
C GLU A 12 12.37 -22.22 -24.81
N LEU A 13 12.70 -21.25 -23.93
CA LEU A 13 11.69 -20.55 -23.13
C LEU A 13 11.37 -19.18 -23.73
N PRO A 14 10.10 -18.87 -24.02
CA PRO A 14 9.73 -17.54 -24.48
C PRO A 14 10.08 -16.51 -23.39
N PRO A 15 10.62 -15.34 -23.78
CA PRO A 15 10.98 -14.32 -22.81
C PRO A 15 9.75 -13.90 -22.01
N PRO A 16 9.89 -13.64 -20.70
CA PRO A 16 8.77 -13.21 -19.89
C PRO A 16 8.24 -11.86 -20.41
N THR A 17 6.92 -11.75 -20.52
CA THR A 17 6.27 -10.50 -20.93
C THR A 17 6.46 -9.41 -19.88
N ARG A 18 6.40 -8.15 -20.29
CA ARG A 18 6.40 -6.99 -19.38
C ARG A 18 5.40 -7.18 -18.22
N TYR A 19 4.18 -7.62 -18.53
CA TYR A 19 3.15 -7.83 -17.51
C TYR A 19 3.52 -8.92 -16.50
N SER A 20 4.06 -10.05 -16.97
CA SER A 20 4.50 -11.13 -16.07
C SER A 20 5.65 -10.71 -15.14
N LEU A 21 6.59 -9.90 -15.65
CA LEU A 21 7.67 -9.37 -14.84
C LEU A 21 7.17 -8.33 -13.84
N SER A 22 6.32 -7.40 -14.29
CA SER A 22 5.77 -6.35 -13.44
C SER A 22 4.95 -6.92 -12.29
N ASP A 23 4.09 -7.90 -12.54
CA ASP A 23 3.27 -8.53 -11.50
C ASP A 23 4.12 -9.31 -10.49
N LEU A 24 5.12 -10.06 -10.97
CA LEU A 24 6.05 -10.79 -10.10
C LEU A 24 6.86 -9.85 -9.21
N LEU A 25 7.48 -8.83 -9.81
CA LEU A 25 8.31 -7.87 -9.09
C LEU A 25 7.49 -7.07 -8.07
N LEU A 26 6.28 -6.65 -8.44
CA LEU A 26 5.38 -5.94 -7.53
C LEU A 26 5.04 -6.79 -6.30
N LYS A 27 4.72 -8.07 -6.49
CA LYS A 27 4.44 -9.00 -5.38
C LYS A 27 5.65 -9.23 -4.48
N LEU A 28 6.86 -9.29 -5.05
CA LEU A 28 8.09 -9.44 -4.28
C LEU A 28 8.40 -8.19 -3.46
N GLU A 29 8.32 -7.01 -4.08
CA GLU A 29 8.56 -5.73 -3.39
C GLU A 29 7.47 -5.43 -2.36
N ASP A 30 6.22 -5.80 -2.60
CA ASP A 30 5.14 -5.69 -1.60
C ASP A 30 5.44 -6.53 -0.35
N LYS A 31 5.85 -7.80 -0.54
CA LYS A 31 6.25 -8.68 0.58
C LYS A 31 7.45 -8.12 1.34
N ARG A 32 8.47 -7.64 0.62
CA ARG A 32 9.68 -7.05 1.21
C ARG A 32 9.34 -5.76 1.98
N THR A 33 8.50 -4.92 1.43
CA THR A 33 8.06 -3.68 2.07
C THR A 33 7.29 -4.03 3.34
N LYS A 34 6.30 -4.93 3.27
CA LYS A 34 5.56 -5.39 4.46
C LYS A 34 6.46 -5.96 5.56
N SER A 35 7.53 -6.68 5.22
CA SER A 35 8.44 -7.21 6.24
C SER A 35 9.26 -6.10 6.93
N LEU A 36 9.67 -5.07 6.19
CA LEU A 36 10.40 -3.93 6.73
C LEU A 36 9.53 -3.06 7.66
N LEU A 37 8.23 -2.96 7.37
CA LEU A 37 7.30 -2.11 8.11
C LEU A 37 6.76 -2.74 9.40
N LYS A 38 7.02 -4.03 9.65
CA LYS A 38 6.57 -4.72 10.89
C LYS A 38 6.99 -4.03 12.17
N ARG A 39 8.23 -3.51 12.21
CA ARG A 39 8.76 -2.80 13.39
C ARG A 39 7.96 -1.53 13.68
N ASN A 40 7.52 -0.81 12.65
CA ASN A 40 6.65 0.35 12.82
C ASN A 40 5.28 -0.09 13.31
N GLU A 41 4.68 -1.15 12.75
CA GLU A 41 3.39 -1.68 13.22
C GLU A 41 3.43 -2.10 14.71
N GLU A 42 4.58 -2.60 15.22
CA GLU A 42 4.80 -2.90 16.64
C GLU A 42 4.88 -1.63 17.49
N GLU A 43 5.66 -0.62 17.07
CA GLU A 43 5.75 0.68 17.74
C GLU A 43 4.38 1.36 17.88
N TRP A 44 3.57 1.31 16.83
CA TRP A 44 2.24 1.91 16.82
C TRP A 44 1.31 1.31 17.88
N LYS A 45 1.54 0.05 18.31
CA LYS A 45 0.75 -0.58 19.39
C LYS A 45 1.16 -0.08 20.76
N GLU A 46 2.46 0.13 20.96
CA GLU A 46 2.99 0.51 22.27
C GLU A 46 2.78 2.00 22.55
N ILE A 47 3.07 2.85 21.54
CA ILE A 47 3.15 4.30 21.70
C ILE A 47 1.94 5.01 21.06
N GLY A 48 1.24 4.31 20.15
CA GLY A 48 0.20 4.91 19.33
C GLY A 48 0.75 5.51 18.04
N CYS A 49 -0.15 5.96 17.18
CA CYS A 49 0.17 6.65 15.94
C CYS A 49 -0.97 7.59 15.53
N SER A 50 -0.71 8.51 14.59
CA SER A 50 -1.73 9.38 13.99
C SER A 50 -2.00 8.96 12.55
N ILE A 51 -3.26 8.81 12.17
CA ILE A 51 -3.64 8.60 10.78
C ILE A 51 -3.85 9.96 10.12
N ILE A 52 -3.26 10.14 8.93
CA ILE A 52 -3.33 11.35 8.13
C ILE A 52 -3.98 11.01 6.79
N THR A 53 -4.97 11.80 6.42
CA THR A 53 -5.61 11.74 5.11
C THR A 53 -5.14 12.89 4.25
N ASP A 54 -4.68 12.60 3.04
CA ASP A 54 -4.38 13.59 2.02
C ASP A 54 -5.28 13.35 0.81
N ALA A 55 -5.91 14.38 0.27
CA ALA A 55 -6.81 14.28 -0.86
C ALA A 55 -6.43 15.33 -1.90
N TRP A 56 -6.22 14.89 -3.14
CA TRP A 56 -5.92 15.78 -4.25
C TRP A 56 -6.78 15.44 -5.47
N SER A 57 -7.17 16.49 -6.19
CA SER A 57 -7.92 16.36 -7.44
C SER A 57 -7.20 17.10 -8.55
N ASP A 58 -7.20 16.52 -9.75
CA ASP A 58 -6.53 17.07 -10.92
C ASP A 58 -7.52 17.78 -11.87
N ARG A 59 -6.99 18.47 -12.89
CA ARG A 59 -7.81 19.19 -13.88
C ARG A 59 -8.62 18.26 -14.80
N LYS A 60 -8.29 16.97 -14.84
CA LYS A 60 -9.01 15.95 -15.60
C LYS A 60 -10.11 15.28 -14.77
N ARG A 61 -10.43 15.86 -13.61
CA ARG A 61 -11.40 15.33 -12.62
C ARG A 61 -10.99 13.99 -12.04
N MET A 62 -9.71 13.63 -12.09
CA MET A 62 -9.22 12.52 -11.30
C MET A 62 -9.11 12.97 -9.85
N SER A 63 -9.64 12.19 -8.92
CA SER A 63 -9.46 12.43 -7.49
C SER A 63 -8.90 11.22 -6.79
N ILE A 64 -7.93 11.45 -5.91
CA ILE A 64 -7.26 10.41 -5.15
C ILE A 64 -7.18 10.83 -3.68
N MET A 65 -7.57 9.90 -2.81
CA MET A 65 -7.38 10.02 -1.37
C MET A 65 -6.30 9.04 -0.93
N ASN A 66 -5.30 9.55 -0.21
CA ASN A 66 -4.21 8.79 0.37
C ASN A 66 -4.38 8.73 1.89
N LEU A 67 -4.03 7.57 2.45
CA LEU A 67 -3.94 7.37 3.88
C LEU A 67 -2.50 7.06 4.25
N CYS A 68 -2.02 7.81 5.24
CA CYS A 68 -0.71 7.65 5.82
C CYS A 68 -0.82 7.50 7.34
N VAL A 69 0.14 6.82 7.95
CA VAL A 69 0.33 6.80 9.40
C VAL A 69 1.58 7.59 9.72
N ASN A 70 1.47 8.48 10.70
CA ASN A 70 2.60 9.19 11.27
C ASN A 70 2.88 8.67 12.68
N SER A 71 4.12 8.22 12.91
CA SER A 71 4.61 7.79 14.22
C SER A 71 5.98 8.40 14.50
N LYS A 72 6.58 8.06 15.65
CA LYS A 72 7.92 8.55 16.01
C LYS A 72 8.98 8.05 15.02
N MET A 73 8.74 6.90 14.40
CA MET A 73 9.61 6.34 13.37
C MET A 73 9.45 6.99 11.99
N GLY A 74 8.50 7.93 11.84
CA GLY A 74 8.26 8.68 10.62
C GLY A 74 6.87 8.43 10.02
N THR A 75 6.67 8.93 8.80
CA THR A 75 5.42 8.78 8.06
C THR A 75 5.48 7.57 7.13
N MET A 76 4.42 6.78 7.12
CA MET A 76 4.27 5.57 6.33
C MET A 76 3.00 5.64 5.48
N PHE A 77 3.10 5.30 4.21
CA PHE A 77 1.94 5.14 3.33
C PHE A 77 1.20 3.84 3.65
N LEU A 78 -0.12 3.90 3.78
CA LEU A 78 -0.98 2.73 4.01
C LEU A 78 -1.76 2.33 2.76
N SER A 79 -2.51 3.27 2.18
CA SER A 79 -3.36 3.00 1.03
C SER A 79 -3.69 4.26 0.25
N SER A 80 -4.15 4.06 -0.96
CA SER A 80 -4.65 5.11 -1.84
C SER A 80 -5.92 4.63 -2.50
N LYS A 81 -6.93 5.49 -2.61
CA LYS A 81 -8.22 5.21 -3.24
C LYS A 81 -8.52 6.26 -4.29
N GLU A 82 -8.75 5.79 -5.51
CA GLU A 82 -9.33 6.60 -6.58
C GLU A 82 -10.81 6.87 -6.23
N SER A 83 -11.20 8.15 -6.29
CA SER A 83 -12.49 8.65 -5.80
C SER A 83 -13.06 9.72 -6.74
N SER A 84 -12.71 9.68 -8.03
CA SER A 84 -13.19 10.66 -9.03
C SER A 84 -14.71 10.60 -9.23
N SER A 85 -15.29 9.42 -9.01
CA SER A 85 -16.73 9.17 -9.12
C SER A 85 -17.50 9.45 -7.81
N GLU A 86 -16.79 9.71 -6.72
CA GLU A 86 -17.35 9.89 -5.39
C GLU A 86 -17.22 11.35 -4.96
N ALA A 87 -18.29 11.92 -4.40
CA ALA A 87 -18.17 13.24 -3.78
C ALA A 87 -17.38 13.11 -2.47
N HIS A 88 -16.41 14.01 -2.25
CA HIS A 88 -15.66 14.13 -0.97
C HIS A 88 -16.54 14.70 0.15
N THR A 89 -17.61 13.99 0.46
CA THR A 89 -18.46 14.28 1.60
C THR A 89 -17.73 13.89 2.88
N SER A 90 -18.09 14.53 3.99
CA SER A 90 -17.57 14.19 5.32
C SER A 90 -17.77 12.71 5.64
N GLN A 91 -18.93 12.14 5.28
CA GLN A 91 -19.22 10.73 5.49
C GLN A 91 -18.28 9.82 4.69
N HIS A 92 -18.03 10.15 3.43
CA HIS A 92 -17.16 9.34 2.57
C HIS A 92 -15.71 9.29 3.09
N ILE A 93 -15.20 10.44 3.55
CA ILE A 93 -13.87 10.52 4.16
C ILE A 93 -13.86 9.74 5.48
N TYR A 94 -14.90 9.90 6.32
CA TYR A 94 -15.04 9.18 7.57
C TYR A 94 -15.00 7.65 7.36
N ASP A 95 -15.82 7.12 6.46
CA ASP A 95 -15.90 5.68 6.17
C ASP A 95 -14.54 5.14 5.70
N TYR A 96 -13.82 5.92 4.88
CA TYR A 96 -12.50 5.52 4.39
C TYR A 96 -11.46 5.48 5.53
N VAL A 97 -11.44 6.49 6.40
CA VAL A 97 -10.57 6.52 7.58
C VAL A 97 -10.91 5.41 8.56
N GLU A 98 -12.20 5.20 8.84
CA GLU A 98 -12.68 4.17 9.74
C GLU A 98 -12.27 2.77 9.25
N SER A 99 -12.44 2.49 7.95
CA SER A 99 -11.99 1.24 7.35
C SER A 99 -10.48 1.00 7.53
N CYS A 100 -9.68 2.07 7.50
CA CYS A 100 -8.25 2.01 7.71
C CYS A 100 -7.87 1.78 9.16
N ILE A 101 -8.53 2.48 10.10
CA ILE A 101 -8.39 2.24 11.55
C ILE A 101 -8.70 0.77 11.84
N GLN A 102 -9.80 0.26 11.31
CA GLN A 102 -10.17 -1.14 11.46
C GLN A 102 -9.09 -2.07 10.90
N GLN A 103 -8.48 -1.80 9.74
CA GLN A 103 -7.39 -2.65 9.23
C GLN A 103 -6.13 -2.63 10.12
N VAL A 104 -5.75 -1.46 10.65
CA VAL A 104 -4.59 -1.33 11.54
C VAL A 104 -4.85 -2.06 12.87
N VAL A 105 -6.06 -1.98 13.40
CA VAL A 105 -6.48 -2.61 14.67
C VAL A 105 -6.78 -4.12 14.50
N LEU A 106 -7.53 -4.51 13.47
CA LEU A 106 -7.99 -5.89 13.23
C LEU A 106 -6.89 -6.82 12.71
N LYS A 107 -5.81 -6.31 12.11
CA LYS A 107 -4.59 -7.11 11.88
C LYS A 107 -4.01 -7.71 13.19
N HIS A 108 -4.46 -7.23 14.34
CA HIS A 108 -3.93 -7.57 15.65
C HIS A 108 -4.93 -8.25 16.59
N ILE A 109 -6.20 -8.41 16.18
CA ILE A 109 -7.08 -9.41 16.82
C ILE A 109 -6.67 -10.77 16.25
N VAL A 110 -5.78 -11.45 16.96
CA VAL A 110 -5.64 -12.90 16.85
C VAL A 110 -7.06 -13.46 16.98
N LYS A 111 -7.55 -14.19 15.97
CA LYS A 111 -8.75 -15.02 16.14
C LYS A 111 -8.50 -15.89 17.38
N LEU A 112 -9.20 -15.59 18.48
CA LEU A 112 -9.32 -16.50 19.61
C LEU A 112 -9.93 -17.82 19.12
#